data_AF-A0A966VBH6-F1
#
_entry.id   AF-A0A966VBH6-F1
#
_cell.length_a   1.000
_cell.length_b   1.000
_cell.length_c   1.000
_cell.angle_alpha   90.00
_cell.angle_beta   90.00
_cell.angle_gamma   90.00
#
_symmetry.space_group_name_H-M   'P 1'
#
loop_
_entity.id
_entity.type
_entity.pdbx_description
1 polymer ?
#
loop_
_entity_poly.entity_id
_entity_poly.type
_entity_poly.pdbx_seq_one_letter_code
_entity_poly.pdbx_strand_id
1 'polypeptide(L)'
;MAQIGDLVPKAGIYTQSGVITEKKVDGSVTVDTDPMMVNKYHRYANTSGLNEREKQVFNEILDQIYQKNDDVEKINDIQTEIDKLKTDPSNQNIVQYLRNQQSYLVRQAKSLPRFYNWEEDKIG
;
A
#
# COMPACT_ATOMS: atom_id res chain seq x y z
N MET A 1 -17.99 -6.65 2.42
CA MET A 1 -18.41 -5.50 3.23
C MET A 1 -17.31 -4.46 3.16
N ALA A 2 -17.60 -3.23 2.75
CA ALA A 2 -16.59 -2.16 2.72
C ALA A 2 -16.11 -1.88 4.14
N GLN A 3 -14.83 -1.56 4.35
CA GLN A 3 -14.23 -1.17 5.63
C GLN A 3 -14.12 0.35 5.74
N ILE A 4 -13.92 0.87 6.96
CA ILE A 4 -13.65 2.30 7.15
C ILE A 4 -12.34 2.63 6.43
N GLY A 5 -12.33 3.68 5.61
CA GLY A 5 -11.20 4.01 4.75
C GLY A 5 -11.25 3.42 3.33
N ASP A 6 -12.29 2.65 2.96
CA ASP A 6 -12.46 2.17 1.58
C ASP A 6 -13.04 3.26 0.67
N LEU A 7 -12.56 3.29 -0.58
CA LEU A 7 -13.10 4.15 -1.63
C LEU A 7 -14.42 3.58 -2.16
N VAL A 8 -15.47 4.39 -2.17
CA VAL A 8 -16.72 4.05 -2.84
C VAL A 8 -17.15 5.16 -3.79
N PRO A 9 -17.70 4.81 -4.97
CA PRO A 9 -18.37 5.78 -5.80
C PRO A 9 -19.61 6.27 -5.05
N LYS A 10 -19.80 7.60 -4.99
CA LYS A 10 -21.00 8.18 -4.37
C LYS A 10 -22.21 7.61 -5.12
N ALA A 11 -23.08 6.91 -4.39
CA ALA A 11 -24.18 6.17 -4.98
C ALA A 11 -25.00 7.07 -5.93
N GLY A 12 -24.94 6.77 -7.22
CA GLY A 12 -25.78 7.39 -8.25
C GLY A 12 -25.18 8.50 -9.10
N ILE A 13 -23.96 9.00 -8.85
CA ILE A 13 -23.37 10.07 -9.68
C ILE A 13 -21.89 9.80 -9.93
N TYR A 14 -21.54 9.58 -11.21
CA TYR A 14 -20.18 9.36 -11.73
C TYR A 14 -19.27 10.59 -11.61
N THR A 15 -19.22 11.29 -10.46
CA THR A 15 -18.55 12.59 -10.42
C THR A 15 -17.48 12.77 -9.35
N GLN A 16 -17.31 11.89 -8.37
CA GLN A 16 -16.12 11.88 -7.51
C GLN A 16 -16.13 10.66 -6.57
N SER A 17 -14.96 10.03 -6.40
CA SER A 17 -14.75 8.95 -5.45
C SER A 17 -14.57 9.52 -4.03
N GLY A 18 -15.17 8.89 -3.02
CA GLY A 18 -15.06 9.29 -1.60
C GLY A 18 -14.63 8.13 -0.70
N VAL A 19 -14.15 8.44 0.50
CA VAL A 19 -13.64 7.49 1.49
C VAL A 19 -14.64 7.29 2.62
N ILE A 20 -14.96 6.05 3.00
CA ILE A 20 -15.91 5.79 4.09
C ILE A 20 -15.34 6.25 5.44
N THR A 21 -16.06 7.12 6.15
CA THR A 21 -15.74 7.59 7.50
C THR A 21 -16.58 6.93 8.59
N GLU A 22 -17.85 6.62 8.29
CA GLU A 22 -18.78 6.05 9.26
C GLU A 22 -19.71 5.05 8.60
N LYS A 23 -20.05 3.96 9.32
CA LYS A 23 -21.08 3.01 8.92
C LYS A 23 -22.25 3.14 9.88
N LYS A 24 -23.42 3.47 9.35
CA LYS A 24 -24.64 3.50 10.13
C LYS A 24 -25.25 2.11 10.22
N VAL A 25 -26.01 1.87 11.29
CA VAL A 25 -26.64 0.57 11.59
C VAL A 25 -27.69 0.18 10.54
N ASP A 26 -28.18 1.15 9.79
CA ASP A 26 -29.12 0.98 8.67
C ASP A 26 -28.45 0.52 7.35
N GLY A 27 -27.14 0.32 7.35
CA GLY A 27 -26.37 -0.09 6.16
C GLY A 27 -25.94 1.05 5.25
N SER A 28 -26.27 2.31 5.59
CA SER A 28 -25.75 3.49 4.90
C SER A 28 -24.33 3.84 5.37
N VAL A 29 -23.53 4.40 4.46
CA VAL A 29 -22.15 4.83 4.74
C VAL A 29 -22.01 6.33 4.58
N THR A 30 -21.37 6.97 5.54
CA THR A 30 -20.90 8.35 5.43
C THR A 30 -19.55 8.32 4.74
N VAL A 31 -19.39 9.15 3.71
CA VAL A 31 -18.14 9.25 2.94
C VAL A 31 -17.57 10.66 3.01
N ASP A 32 -16.27 10.75 3.21
CA ASP A 32 -15.49 11.97 3.09
C ASP A 32 -14.96 12.10 1.66
N THR A 33 -15.24 13.24 1.05
CA THR A 33 -14.86 13.57 -0.33
C THR A 33 -13.74 14.60 -0.40
N ASP A 34 -13.17 14.99 0.74
CA ASP A 34 -12.03 15.90 0.79
C ASP A 34 -10.85 15.25 0.03
N PRO A 35 -10.28 15.93 -0.98
CA PRO A 35 -9.09 15.48 -1.68
C PRO A 35 -7.95 15.07 -0.74
N MET A 36 -7.79 15.74 0.41
CA MET A 36 -6.77 15.38 1.40
C MET A 36 -7.04 14.01 2.02
N MET A 37 -8.30 13.68 2.30
CA MET A 37 -8.70 12.40 2.89
C MET A 37 -8.63 11.27 1.86
N VAL A 38 -9.10 11.53 0.64
CA VAL A 38 -8.93 10.59 -0.49
C VAL A 38 -7.45 10.26 -0.70
N ASN A 39 -6.59 11.28 -0.70
CA ASN A 39 -5.15 11.10 -0.87
C ASN A 39 -4.51 10.40 0.36
N LYS A 40 -4.95 10.72 1.58
CA LYS A 40 -4.48 10.05 2.81
C LYS A 40 -4.72 8.53 2.78
N TYR A 41 -5.88 8.09 2.27
CA TYR A 41 -6.25 6.67 2.22
C TYR A 41 -5.83 5.94 0.93
N HIS A 42 -5.55 6.67 -0.16
CA HIS A 42 -5.18 6.11 -1.47
C HIS A 42 -3.95 6.77 -2.12
N ARG A 43 -2.95 7.17 -1.33
CA ARG A 43 -1.66 7.67 -1.86
C ARG A 43 -0.95 6.65 -2.76
N TYR A 44 -1.06 5.36 -2.42
CA TYR A 44 -0.52 4.22 -3.18
C TYR A 44 -1.53 3.07 -3.25
N ALA A 45 -1.18 1.97 -3.92
CA ALA A 45 -2.09 0.87 -4.32
C ALA A 45 -3.10 0.42 -3.25
N ASN A 46 -4.28 -0.04 -3.69
CA ASN A 46 -5.47 -0.33 -2.89
C ASN A 46 -5.21 -1.03 -1.54
N THR A 47 -5.02 -0.26 -0.46
CA THR A 47 -4.61 -0.73 0.89
C THR A 47 -5.76 -1.28 1.74
N SER A 48 -6.87 -1.72 1.12
CA SER A 48 -8.11 -2.12 1.81
C SER A 48 -7.95 -3.29 2.80
N GLY A 49 -6.83 -4.02 2.75
CA GLY A 49 -6.48 -5.08 3.70
C GLY A 49 -5.52 -4.67 4.83
N LEU A 50 -5.07 -3.42 4.88
CA LEU A 50 -4.23 -2.88 5.95
C LEU A 50 -5.07 -2.15 6.99
N ASN A 51 -4.80 -2.35 8.28
CA ASN A 51 -5.35 -1.53 9.36
C ASN A 51 -4.73 -0.12 9.36
N GLU A 52 -5.29 0.84 10.11
CA GLU A 52 -4.83 2.24 10.08
C GLU A 52 -3.34 2.41 10.43
N ARG A 53 -2.84 1.62 11.39
CA ARG A 53 -1.43 1.63 11.77
C ARG A 53 -0.55 1.04 10.67
N GLU A 54 -0.95 -0.08 10.08
CA GLU A 54 -0.25 -0.72 8.96
C GLU A 54 -0.24 0.18 7.71
N LYS A 55 -1.35 0.88 7.42
CA LYS A 55 -1.45 1.87 6.35
C LYS A 55 -0.47 3.01 6.57
N GLN A 56 -0.39 3.51 7.80
CA GLN A 56 0.54 4.59 8.14
C GLN A 56 1.99 4.15 7.91
N VAL A 57 2.39 2.97 8.42
CA VAL A 57 3.74 2.42 8.23
C VAL A 57 4.04 2.21 6.74
N PHE A 58 3.10 1.63 6.00
CA PHE A 58 3.24 1.42 4.55
C PHE A 58 3.43 2.73 3.80
N ASN A 59 2.63 3.76 4.11
CA ASN A 59 2.73 5.07 3.47
C ASN A 59 4.03 5.78 3.84
N GLU A 60 4.47 5.71 5.10
CA GLU A 60 5.74 6.31 5.55
C GLU A 60 6.94 5.69 4.82
N ILE A 61 6.96 4.35 4.67
CA ILE A 61 7.99 3.64 3.91
C ILE A 61 7.99 4.10 2.45
N LEU A 62 6.82 4.12 1.79
CA LEU A 62 6.75 4.52 0.39
C LEU A 62 7.08 6.00 0.18
N ASP A 63 6.66 6.89 1.08
CA ASP A 63 6.97 8.32 0.98
C ASP A 63 8.48 8.58 1.07
N GLN A 64 9.23 7.79 1.84
CA GLN A 64 10.69 7.85 1.86
C GLN A 64 11.31 7.32 0.57
N ILE A 65 10.79 6.22 0.03
CA ILE A 65 11.32 5.56 -1.16
C ILE A 65 11.05 6.40 -2.43
N TYR A 66 9.85 6.98 -2.55
CA TYR A 66 9.43 7.76 -3.71
C TYR A 66 10.07 9.16 -3.77
N GLN A 67 10.83 9.58 -2.76
CA GLN A 67 11.72 10.75 -2.87
C GLN A 67 12.87 10.53 -3.86
N LYS A 68 13.21 9.27 -4.15
CA LYS A 68 14.25 8.92 -5.12
C LYS A 68 13.71 8.99 -6.53
N ASN A 69 14.56 9.34 -7.49
CA ASN A 69 14.16 9.44 -8.89
C ASN A 69 14.37 8.13 -9.67
N ASP A 70 15.32 7.29 -9.25
CA ASP A 70 15.63 6.03 -9.93
C ASP A 70 14.68 4.92 -9.48
N ASP A 71 13.95 4.35 -10.44
CA ASP A 71 13.03 3.23 -10.19
C ASP A 71 13.76 1.96 -9.73
N VAL A 72 15.01 1.75 -10.15
CA VAL A 72 15.83 0.61 -9.69
C VAL A 72 16.18 0.77 -8.21
N GLU A 73 16.55 1.98 -7.77
CA GLU A 73 16.77 2.28 -6.36
C GLU A 73 15.51 2.04 -5.54
N LYS A 74 14.36 2.52 -6.02
CA LYS A 74 13.07 2.30 -5.35
C LYS A 74 12.76 0.83 -5.17
N ILE A 75 12.98 0.02 -6.20
CA ILE A 75 12.73 -1.43 -6.16
C ILE A 75 13.63 -2.11 -5.12
N ASN A 76 14.91 -1.72 -5.04
CA ASN A 76 15.86 -2.28 -4.07
C ASN A 76 15.56 -1.83 -2.63
N ASP A 77 15.12 -0.60 -2.43
CA ASP A 77 14.71 -0.13 -1.10
C ASP A 77 13.47 -0.85 -0.61
N ILE A 78 12.47 -1.06 -1.48
CA ILE A 78 11.28 -1.84 -1.12
C ILE A 78 11.69 -3.27 -0.72
N GLN A 79 12.64 -3.88 -1.45
CA GLN A 79 13.17 -5.19 -1.09
C GLN A 79 13.82 -5.17 0.30
N THR A 80 14.60 -4.13 0.60
CA THR A 80 15.27 -3.95 1.89
C THR A 80 14.26 -3.84 3.04
N GLU A 81 13.18 -3.07 2.86
CA GLU A 81 12.12 -2.95 3.86
C GLU A 81 11.30 -4.24 4.01
N ILE A 82 11.05 -4.97 2.92
CA ILE A 82 10.46 -6.32 2.98
C ILE A 82 11.34 -7.25 3.82
N ASP A 83 12.65 -7.26 3.60
CA ASP A 83 13.57 -8.14 4.31
C ASP A 83 13.71 -7.80 5.80
N LYS A 84 13.55 -6.53 6.18
CA LYS A 84 13.46 -6.12 7.59
C LYS A 84 12.13 -6.53 8.22
N LEU A 85 11.02 -6.31 7.53
CA LEU A 85 9.68 -6.53 8.09
C LEU A 85 9.29 -8.01 8.12
N LYS A 86 9.84 -8.85 7.23
CA LYS A 86 9.51 -10.29 7.16
C LYS A 86 9.92 -11.07 8.42
N THR A 87 10.80 -10.51 9.27
CA THR A 87 11.23 -11.17 10.50
C THR A 87 10.15 -11.17 11.58
N ASP A 88 9.17 -10.29 11.49
CA ASP A 88 8.05 -10.19 12.43
C ASP A 88 6.73 -10.59 11.76
N PRO A 89 6.07 -11.67 12.22
CA PRO A 89 4.80 -12.14 11.67
C PRO A 89 3.68 -11.09 11.70
N SER A 90 3.72 -10.12 12.63
CA SER A 90 2.71 -9.06 12.72
C SER A 90 2.74 -8.10 11.52
N ASN A 91 3.86 -8.06 10.77
CA ASN A 91 4.01 -7.22 9.58
C ASN A 91 3.66 -7.94 8.28
N GLN A 92 3.13 -9.17 8.33
CA GLN A 92 2.86 -9.99 7.14
C GLN A 92 2.01 -9.26 6.10
N ASN A 93 1.00 -8.51 6.54
CA ASN A 93 0.17 -7.72 5.63
C ASN A 93 0.97 -6.61 4.95
N ILE A 94 1.73 -5.82 5.72
CA ILE A 94 2.57 -4.74 5.18
C ILE A 94 3.57 -5.31 4.16
N VAL A 95 4.23 -6.42 4.47
CA VAL A 95 5.15 -7.12 3.57
C VAL A 95 4.47 -7.52 2.27
N GLN A 96 3.25 -8.07 2.34
CA GLN A 96 2.50 -8.46 1.14
C GLN A 96 2.17 -7.24 0.27
N TYR A 97 1.80 -6.12 0.87
CA TYR A 97 1.51 -4.88 0.15
C TYR A 97 2.76 -4.25 -0.46
N LEU A 98 3.90 -4.28 0.24
CA LEU A 98 5.19 -3.85 -0.31
C LEU A 98 5.61 -4.71 -1.51
N ARG A 99 5.43 -6.04 -1.45
CA ARG A 99 5.67 -6.95 -2.59
C ARG A 99 4.81 -6.61 -3.80
N ASN A 100 3.54 -6.25 -3.57
CA ASN A 100 2.63 -5.83 -4.62
C ASN A 100 3.11 -4.52 -5.28
N GLN A 101 3.55 -3.55 -4.47
CA GLN A 101 4.10 -2.29 -4.97
C GLN A 101 5.41 -2.49 -5.74
N GLN A 102 6.30 -3.34 -5.23
CA GLN A 102 7.54 -3.74 -5.91
C GLN A 102 7.23 -4.35 -7.29
N SER A 103 6.27 -5.28 -7.35
CA SER A 103 5.83 -5.92 -8.59
C SER A 103 5.20 -4.94 -9.59
N TYR A 104 4.51 -3.91 -9.08
CA TYR A 104 4.00 -2.83 -9.92
C TYR A 104 5.15 -1.99 -10.50
N LEU A 105 6.11 -1.58 -9.67
CA LEU A 105 7.28 -0.81 -10.13
C LEU A 105 8.14 -1.57 -11.13
N VAL A 106 8.41 -2.86 -10.90
CA VAL A 106 9.14 -3.72 -11.86
C VAL A 106 8.44 -3.75 -13.22
N ARG A 107 7.11 -3.86 -13.23
CA ARG A 107 6.32 -3.84 -14.48
C ARG A 107 6.36 -2.48 -15.16
N GLN A 108 6.32 -1.39 -14.39
CA GLN A 108 6.33 -0.03 -14.93
C GLN A 108 7.71 0.36 -15.47
N ALA A 109 8.78 0.08 -14.72
CA ALA A 109 10.15 0.46 -15.07
C ALA A 109 10.78 -0.49 -16.10
N LYS A 110 10.17 -1.65 -16.36
CA LYS A 110 10.76 -2.77 -17.15
C LYS A 110 12.16 -3.15 -16.66
N SER A 111 12.47 -2.85 -15.41
CA SER A 111 13.77 -3.10 -14.78
C SER A 111 13.56 -4.07 -13.62
N LEU A 112 14.43 -5.08 -13.55
CA LEU A 112 14.43 -6.06 -12.46
C LEU A 112 15.27 -5.52 -11.28
N PRO A 113 14.95 -5.92 -10.03
CA PRO A 113 15.82 -5.69 -8.89
C PRO A 113 17.23 -6.24 -9.20
N ARG A 114 18.28 -5.46 -8.89
CA ARG A 114 19.67 -5.89 -9.15
C ARG A 114 20.28 -6.70 -8.01
N PHE A 115 19.63 -6.73 -6.85
CA PHE A 115 20.12 -7.44 -5.67
C PHE A 115 19.09 -8.46 -5.17
N TYR A 116 19.48 -9.73 -5.20
CA TYR A 116 18.82 -10.81 -4.48
C TYR A 116 19.70 -11.13 -3.27
N ASN A 117 19.22 -10.91 -2.06
CA ASN A 117 19.83 -11.52 -0.88
C ASN A 117 19.42 -13.00 -0.86
N TRP A 118 20.37 -13.87 -1.17
CA TRP A 118 20.18 -15.31 -1.12
C TRP A 118 20.58 -15.80 0.29
N GLU A 119 19.64 -16.41 1.02
CA GLU A 119 19.95 -17.15 2.25
C GLU A 119 20.73 -18.42 1.86
N GLU A 120 22.02 -18.47 2.17
CA GLU A 120 22.94 -19.60 1.83
C GLU A 120 22.47 -20.96 2.40
N ASP A 121 21.52 -20.97 3.34
CA ASP A 121 21.17 -22.14 4.15
C ASP A 121 20.15 -23.11 3.50
N LYS A 122 19.94 -23.02 2.18
CA LYS A 122 19.04 -23.92 1.42
C LYS A 122 19.72 -24.69 0.28
N ILE A 123 21.02 -24.94 0.38
CA ILE A 123 21.71 -25.89 -0.49
C ILE A 123 22.55 -26.84 0.36
N GLY A 124 21.95 -27.99 0.67
CA GLY A 124 22.57 -29.17 1.26
C GLY A 124 21.70 -30.38 0.96
#